data_AF-A0A9W4GN83-F1
#
_entry.id   AF-A0A9W4GN83-F1
#
_cell.length_a   1.000
_cell.length_b   1.000
_cell.length_c   1.000
_cell.angle_alpha   90.00
_cell.angle_beta   90.00
_cell.angle_gamma   90.00
#
_symmetry.space_group_name_H-M   'P 1'
#
loop_
_entity.id
_entity.type
_entity.pdbx_description
1 polymer ?
#
loop_
_entity_poly.entity_id
_entity_poly.type
_entity_poly.pdbx_seq_one_letter_code
_entity_poly.pdbx_strand_id
1 'polypeptide(L)'
;MADFQLGGQLGDASLHTTEGTVTVASAQEDVFLRLFTPAQPADSQYAAAPFPGGNISFLDGIPAIGNKFHPATSVGPAGQQNNAAGTYARTLFLHFGE
;
A
#
# COMPACT_ATOMS: atom_id res chain seq x y z
N MET A 1 -11.02 13.74 -4.99
CA MET A 1 -11.41 12.53 -4.24
C MET A 1 -11.11 11.36 -5.14
N ALA A 2 -10.27 10.42 -4.71
CA ALA A 2 -10.05 9.19 -5.47
C ALA A 2 -11.20 8.23 -5.11
N ASP A 3 -11.89 7.72 -6.13
CA ASP A 3 -12.93 6.71 -5.98
C ASP A 3 -12.30 5.33 -6.31
N PHE A 4 -12.64 4.31 -5.53
CA PHE A 4 -12.00 2.99 -5.60
C PHE A 4 -13.07 1.93 -5.85
N GLN A 5 -13.15 1.43 -7.09
CA GLN A 5 -14.08 0.40 -7.51
C GLN A 5 -13.31 -0.92 -7.64
N LEU A 6 -13.54 -1.90 -6.77
CA LEU A 6 -12.96 -3.24 -6.91
C LEU A 6 -13.87 -4.14 -7.77
N GLY A 7 -13.45 -4.41 -9.01
CA GLY A 7 -13.99 -5.47 -9.87
C GLY A 7 -13.18 -6.77 -9.71
N GLY A 8 -13.85 -7.93 -9.72
CA GLY A 8 -13.24 -9.22 -9.36
C GLY A 8 -12.08 -9.69 -10.25
N GLN A 9 -11.14 -10.42 -9.60
CA GLN A 9 -9.98 -11.17 -10.12
C GLN A 9 -8.84 -10.38 -10.77
N LEU A 10 -8.97 -9.07 -10.98
CA LEU A 10 -7.86 -8.16 -11.29
C LEU A 10 -7.95 -6.97 -10.33
N GLY A 11 -6.92 -6.71 -9.54
CA GLY A 11 -6.89 -5.51 -8.72
C GLY A 11 -6.56 -4.30 -9.59
N ASP A 12 -7.51 -3.40 -9.79
CA ASP A 12 -7.29 -2.12 -10.46
C ASP A 12 -7.45 -0.93 -9.50
N ALA A 13 -6.71 0.14 -9.80
CA ALA A 13 -6.77 1.40 -9.06
C ALA A 13 -6.71 2.56 -10.07
N SER A 14 -7.61 3.54 -9.92
CA SER A 14 -7.67 4.71 -10.79
C SER A 14 -7.38 5.99 -10.01
N LEU A 15 -6.45 6.79 -10.54
CA LEU A 15 -5.99 8.07 -10.01
C LEU A 15 -6.51 9.19 -10.91
N HIS A 16 -7.45 9.98 -10.41
CA HIS A 16 -7.95 11.15 -11.12
C HIS A 16 -7.05 12.35 -10.83
N THR A 17 -6.39 12.86 -11.86
CA THR A 17 -5.51 14.02 -11.78
C THR A 17 -6.03 15.15 -12.66
N THR A 18 -5.41 16.33 -12.58
CA THR A 18 -5.76 17.46 -13.46
C THR A 18 -5.35 17.24 -14.92
N GLU A 19 -4.40 16.33 -15.17
CA GLU A 19 -3.84 16.01 -16.49
C GLU A 19 -4.48 14.76 -17.11
N GLY A 20 -5.56 14.25 -16.52
CA GLY A 20 -6.22 13.02 -16.93
C GLY A 20 -6.22 11.93 -15.86
N THR A 21 -6.77 10.76 -16.22
CA THR A 21 -6.89 9.62 -15.30
C THR A 21 -5.77 8.62 -15.55
N VAL A 22 -5.06 8.21 -14.49
CA VAL A 22 -4.07 7.13 -14.54
C VAL A 22 -4.66 5.89 -13.89
N THR A 23 -4.81 4.82 -14.66
CA THR A 23 -5.28 3.53 -14.16
C THR A 23 -4.11 2.57 -14.08
N VAL A 24 -3.99 1.87 -12.95
CA VAL A 24 -3.01 0.82 -12.74
C VAL A 24 -3.74 -0.48 -12.45
N ALA A 25 -3.35 -1.55 -13.13
CA ALA A 25 -3.91 -2.88 -12.91
C ALA A 25 -2.80 -3.92 -12.71
N SER A 26 -3.09 -4.92 -11.88
CA SER A 26 -2.26 -6.10 -11.69
C SER A 26 -3.09 -7.35 -11.88
N ALA A 27 -2.54 -8.32 -12.61
CA ALA A 27 -3.09 -9.67 -12.67
C ALA A 27 -2.63 -10.57 -11.52
N GLN A 28 -1.68 -10.10 -10.73
CA GLN A 28 -1.21 -10.78 -9.54
C GLN A 28 -1.96 -10.30 -8.30
N GLU A 29 -2.36 -11.25 -7.46
CA GLU A 29 -2.96 -11.02 -6.14
C GLU A 29 -1.91 -10.52 -5.13
N ASP A 30 -2.40 -10.00 -3.99
CA ASP A 30 -1.60 -9.48 -2.87
C ASP A 30 -0.59 -8.39 -3.26
N VAL A 31 -1.00 -7.53 -4.20
CA VAL A 31 -0.28 -6.29 -4.54
C VAL A 31 -1.04 -5.10 -3.96
N PHE A 32 -0.42 -4.41 -3.02
CA PHE A 32 -1.01 -3.26 -2.34
C PHE A 32 -0.48 -1.96 -2.91
N LEU A 33 -1.37 -1.03 -3.27
CA LEU A 33 -1.01 0.32 -3.66
C LEU A 33 -0.94 1.25 -2.44
N ARG A 34 0.19 1.91 -2.26
CA ARG A 34 0.35 3.02 -1.32
C ARG A 34 0.36 4.34 -2.07
N LEU A 35 -0.53 5.24 -1.68
CA LEU A 35 -0.59 6.61 -2.16
C LEU A 35 -0.11 7.57 -1.07
N PHE A 36 0.96 8.27 -1.39
CA PHE A 36 1.69 9.21 -0.56
C PHE A 36 2.33 8.59 0.70
N THR A 37 3.14 9.40 1.36
CA THR A 37 3.67 9.09 2.69
C THR A 37 3.04 10.08 3.67
N PRO A 38 2.21 9.62 4.62
CA PRO A 38 1.68 10.51 5.63
C PRO A 38 2.82 11.07 6.47
N ALA A 39 2.73 12.35 6.83
CA ALA A 39 3.66 12.94 7.78
C ALA A 39 3.51 12.22 9.13
N GLN A 40 4.64 11.90 9.77
CA GLN A 40 4.63 11.21 11.05
C GLN A 40 4.71 12.22 12.19
N PRO A 41 3.68 12.31 13.07
CA PRO A 41 3.74 13.13 14.27
C PRO A 41 4.91 12.75 15.18
N ALA A 42 5.46 13.72 15.90
CA ALA A 42 6.55 13.48 16.85
C ALA A 42 6.17 12.45 17.95
N ASP A 43 4.91 12.42 18.36
CA ASP A 43 4.38 11.51 19.41
C ASP A 43 3.60 10.33 18.81
N SER A 44 4.09 9.76 17.71
CA SER A 44 3.43 8.61 17.07
C SER A 44 3.59 7.31 17.86
N GLN A 45 4.52 7.25 18.81
CA GLN A 45 4.84 6.06 19.60
C GLN A 45 5.02 4.83 18.69
N TYR A 46 4.15 3.81 18.79
CA TYR A 46 4.19 2.62 17.95
C TYR A 46 3.25 2.67 16.73
N ALA A 47 2.45 3.73 16.57
CA ALA A 47 1.54 3.93 15.44
C ALA A 47 2.25 4.56 14.23
N ALA A 48 3.47 4.10 13.97
CA ALA A 48 4.34 4.56 12.90
C ALA A 48 4.68 3.40 11.96
N ALA A 49 4.40 3.56 10.67
CA ALA A 49 4.70 2.54 9.68
C ALA A 49 6.07 2.81 9.02
N PRO A 50 6.93 1.78 8.85
CA PRO A 50 8.18 1.90 8.12
C PRO A 50 7.92 1.89 6.60
N PHE A 51 7.29 2.94 6.08
CA PHE A 51 7.02 3.02 4.66
C PHE A 51 8.31 3.13 3.84
N PRO A 52 8.38 2.51 2.64
CA PRO A 52 9.50 2.72 1.74
C PRO A 52 9.54 4.17 1.24
N GLY A 53 10.71 4.62 0.78
CA GLY A 53 10.85 5.95 0.20
C GLY A 53 9.97 6.15 -1.05
N GLY A 54 9.61 7.39 -1.34
CA GLY A 54 8.77 7.77 -2.48
C GLY A 54 7.31 8.05 -2.12
N ASN A 55 6.55 8.51 -3.11
CA ASN A 55 5.15 8.94 -2.95
C ASN A 55 4.13 7.96 -3.51
N ILE A 56 4.55 7.04 -4.37
CA ILE A 56 3.70 5.98 -4.93
C ILE A 56 4.49 4.69 -4.80
N SER A 57 3.89 3.65 -4.24
CA SER A 57 4.56 2.37 -4.04
C SER A 57 3.61 1.21 -4.23
N PHE A 58 4.12 0.12 -4.80
CA PHE A 58 3.43 -1.17 -4.88
C PHE A 58 4.13 -2.14 -3.95
N LEU A 59 3.39 -2.74 -3.03
CA LEU A 59 3.93 -3.53 -1.93
C LEU A 59 3.42 -4.96 -2.02
N ASP A 60 4.29 -5.93 -1.71
CA ASP A 60 3.93 -7.34 -1.52
C ASP A 60 3.33 -7.62 -0.13
N GLY A 61 3.25 -6.60 0.73
CA GLY A 61 2.65 -6.70 2.04
C GLY A 61 2.56 -5.36 2.74
N ILE A 62 1.52 -5.18 3.54
CA ILE A 62 1.34 -3.99 4.37
C ILE A 62 2.27 -4.12 5.59
N PRO A 63 3.12 -3.13 5.89
CA PRO A 63 4.01 -3.22 7.04
C PRO A 63 3.20 -3.33 8.34
N ALA A 64 3.70 -4.12 9.28
CA ALA A 64 3.11 -4.21 10.61
C ALA A 64 3.22 -2.86 11.33
N ILE A 65 2.11 -2.43 11.95
CA ILE A 65 2.02 -1.16 12.67
C ILE A 65 1.44 -1.45 14.06
N GLY A 66 2.00 -0.79 15.08
CA GLY A 66 1.46 -0.85 16.43
C GLY A 66 0.27 0.08 16.61
N ASN A 67 -0.08 0.35 17.86
CA ASN A 67 -1.04 1.39 18.20
C ASN A 67 -0.41 2.39 19.17
N LYS A 68 -1.18 3.37 19.63
CA LYS A 68 -0.71 4.38 20.58
C LYS A 68 -0.10 3.80 21.88
N PHE A 69 -0.44 2.57 22.25
CA PHE A 69 -0.07 1.96 23.54
C PHE A 69 0.88 0.77 23.40
N HIS A 70 0.81 0.04 22.29
CA HIS A 70 1.41 -1.29 22.16
C HIS A 70 2.16 -1.45 20.82
N PRO A 71 3.36 -2.05 20.82
CA PRO A 71 4.08 -2.38 19.58
C PRO A 71 3.33 -3.45 18.77
N ALA A 72 3.55 -3.48 17.45
CA ALA A 72 2.88 -4.41 16.53
C ALA A 72 3.01 -5.89 16.95
N THR A 73 4.17 -6.28 17.48
CA THR A 73 4.44 -7.65 17.95
C THR A 73 3.56 -8.10 19.11
N SER A 74 2.89 -7.17 19.80
CA SER A 74 2.07 -7.45 20.99
C SER A 74 0.56 -7.43 20.74
N VAL A 75 0.10 -7.10 19.52
CA VAL A 75 -1.34 -6.98 19.19
C VAL A 75 -1.90 -8.20 18.45
N GLY A 76 -1.24 -9.35 18.59
CA GLY A 76 -1.70 -10.64 18.06
C GLY A 76 -1.19 -10.95 16.63
N PRO A 77 -1.78 -11.97 15.97
CA PRO A 77 -1.30 -12.48 14.69
C PRO A 77 -1.30 -11.44 13.55
N ALA A 78 -2.29 -10.54 13.53
CA ALA A 78 -2.39 -9.50 12.50
C ALA A 78 -1.32 -8.40 12.62
N GLY A 79 -0.66 -8.27 13.78
CA GLY A 79 0.43 -7.33 14.02
C GLY A 79 1.82 -7.90 13.77
N GLN A 80 1.93 -9.15 13.28
CA GLN A 80 3.21 -9.77 13.01
C GLN A 80 3.84 -9.22 11.73
N GLN A 81 5.18 -9.25 11.69
CA GLN A 81 5.93 -8.80 10.51
C GLN A 81 5.68 -9.73 9.32
N ASN A 82 5.58 -9.16 8.12
CA ASN A 82 5.52 -9.92 6.88
C ASN A 82 6.75 -10.83 6.75
N ASN A 83 6.52 -12.10 6.40
CA ASN A 83 7.58 -13.05 6.12
C ASN A 83 7.91 -13.01 4.63
N ALA A 84 9.08 -12.46 4.28
CA ALA A 84 9.56 -12.48 2.90
C ALA A 84 10.15 -13.86 2.58
N ALA A 85 9.57 -14.57 1.62
CA ALA A 85 10.01 -15.90 1.21
C ALA A 85 11.12 -15.88 0.13
N GLY A 86 11.46 -14.69 -0.40
CA GLY A 86 12.50 -14.55 -1.41
C GLY A 86 12.35 -13.28 -2.25
N THR A 87 12.77 -13.35 -3.52
CA THR A 87 12.61 -12.28 -4.51
C THR A 87 11.21 -12.32 -5.11
N TYR A 88 10.56 -11.17 -5.14
CA TYR A 88 9.25 -10.98 -5.76
C TYR A 88 9.41 -10.31 -7.12
N ALA A 89 8.71 -10.83 -8.13
CA ALA A 89 8.61 -10.23 -9.46
C ALA A 89 7.12 -10.01 -9.78
N ARG A 90 6.75 -8.76 -10.10
CA ARG A 90 5.37 -8.35 -10.38
C ARG A 90 5.30 -7.61 -11.70
N THR A 91 4.12 -7.64 -12.32
CA THR A 91 3.83 -6.97 -13.59
C THR A 91 2.65 -6.03 -13.38
N LEU A 92 2.89 -4.75 -13.63
CA LEU A 92 1.86 -3.71 -13.53
C LEU A 92 1.54 -3.19 -14.92
N PHE A 93 0.26 -3.07 -15.22
CA PHE A 93 -0.24 -2.43 -16.45
C PHE A 93 -0.67 -1.02 -16.10
N LEU A 94 -0.13 -0.04 -16.83
CA LEU A 94 -0.49 1.37 -16.66
C LEU A 94 -1.21 1.85 -17.91
N HIS A 95 -2.36 2.47 -17.71
CA HIS A 95 -3.12 3.15 -18.73
C HIS A 95 -3.24 4.63 -18.35
N PHE A 96 -2.92 5.51 -19.30
CA PHE A 96 -3.05 6.95 -19.16
C PHE A 96 -4.20 7.40 -20.06
N GLY A 97 -5.32 7.76 -19.45
CA GLY A 97 -6.44 8.38 -20.15
C GLY A 97 -6.13 9.83 -20.52
N GLU A 98 -6.76 10.30 -21.60
CA GLU A 98 -6.76 11.72 -21.99
C GLU A 98 -7.46 12.62 -20.95
#